data_AF-A0A2N0Z036-F1
#
_entry.id   AF-A0A2N0Z036-F1
#
_cell.length_a   1.000
_cell.length_b   1.000
_cell.length_c   1.000
_cell.angle_alpha   90.00
_cell.angle_beta   90.00
_cell.angle_gamma   90.00
#
_symmetry.space_group_name_H-M   'P 1'
#
loop_
_entity.id
_entity.type
_entity.pdbx_description
1 polymer ?
#
loop_
_entity_poly.entity_id
_entity_poly.type
_entity_poly.pdbx_seq_one_letter_code
_entity_poly.pdbx_strand_id
1 'polypeptide(L)' 'MKSRVLNFSVLFLMLSTMAINNLDLLHSFKTVLNSICITVLILIACERLFRYIKRGKNAL' A
#
# COMPACT_ATOMS: atom_id res chain seq x y z
N MET A 1 1.32 -18.32 -2.35
CA MET A 1 0.49 -17.39 -3.15
C MET A 1 0.10 -16.08 -2.44
N LYS A 2 -0.15 -16.05 -1.12
CA LYS A 2 -0.52 -14.82 -0.38
C LYS A 2 0.42 -13.60 -0.57
N SER A 3 1.72 -13.82 -0.73
CA SER A 3 2.69 -12.71 -0.93
C SER A 3 2.71 -12.15 -2.36
N ARG A 4 2.38 -12.97 -3.38
CA ARG A 4 2.37 -12.54 -4.78
C ARG A 4 1.24 -11.56 -5.06
N VAL A 5 0.04 -11.85 -4.55
CA VAL A 5 -1.13 -10.97 -4.68
C VAL A 5 -0.90 -9.64 -3.95
N LEU A 6 -0.32 -9.66 -2.74
CA LEU A 6 0.03 -8.44 -1.99
C LEU A 6 1.11 -7.60 -2.68
N ASN A 7 2.10 -8.21 -3.33
CA ASN A 7 3.08 -7.44 -4.10
C ASN A 7 2.46 -6.86 -5.37
N PHE A 8 1.58 -7.61 -6.03
CA PHE A 8 0.87 -7.14 -7.22
C PHE A 8 -0.06 -5.97 -6.89
N SER A 9 -0.78 -6.02 -5.76
CA SER A 9 -1.63 -4.93 -5.31
C SER A 9 -0.83 -3.67 -4.98
N VAL A 10 0.34 -3.80 -4.36
CA VAL A 10 1.23 -2.67 -4.07
C VAL A 10 1.80 -2.07 -5.36
N LEU A 11 2.21 -2.91 -6.32
CA LEU A 11 2.69 -2.45 -7.63
C LEU A 11 1.60 -1.70 -8.41
N PHE A 12 0.38 -2.23 -8.42
CA PHE A 12 -0.76 -1.57 -9.06
C PHE A 12 -1.09 -0.23 -8.40
N LEU A 13 -0.99 -0.15 -7.07
CA LEU A 13 -1.18 1.08 -6.31
C LEU A 13 -0.10 2.12 -6.66
N MET A 14 1.17 1.73 -6.72
CA MET A 14 2.27 2.61 -7.14
C MET A 14 2.08 3.15 -8.56
N LEU A 15 1.77 2.27 -9.52
CA LEU A 15 1.51 2.64 -10.92
C LEU A 15 0.34 3.62 -11.06
N SER A 16 -0.76 3.36 -10.35
CA SER A 16 -1.92 4.25 -10.33
C SER A 16 -1.54 5.63 -9.81
N THR A 17 -0.80 5.68 -8.69
CA THR A 17 -0.37 6.95 -8.07
C THR A 17 0.55 7.73 -9.02
N MET A 18 1.47 7.06 -9.73
CA MET A 18 2.36 7.66 -10.72
C MET A 18 1.59 8.25 -11.91
N ALA A 19 0.61 7.52 -12.44
CA ALA A 19 -0.24 7.98 -13.55
C ALA A 19 -1.07 9.21 -13.17
N ILE A 20 -1.65 9.21 -11.96
CA ILE A 20 -2.41 10.34 -11.43
C ILE A 20 -1.49 11.54 -11.18
N ASN A 21 -0.25 11.32 -10.73
CA ASN A 21 0.71 12.38 -10.45
C ASN A 21 1.20 13.11 -11.71
N ASN A 22 1.11 12.50 -12.89
CA ASN A 22 1.44 13.14 -14.17
C ASN A 22 0.30 14.01 -14.75
N LEU A 23 -0.90 14.01 -14.16
CA LEU A 23 -2.01 14.86 -14.59
C LEU A 23 -1.97 16.20 -13.86
N ASP A 24 -1.27 17.19 -14.40
CA ASP A 24 -1.04 18.50 -13.77
C ASP A 24 -2.30 19.27 -13.33
N LEU A 25 -3.45 19.02 -13.96
CA LEU A 25 -4.68 19.78 -13.69
C LEU A 25 -5.45 19.37 -12.42
N LEU A 26 -5.06 18.28 -11.75
CA LEU A 26 -5.88 17.59 -10.74
C LEU A 26 -5.25 17.63 -9.35
N HIS A 27 -4.68 18.76 -8.93
CA HIS A 27 -3.98 18.89 -7.65
C HIS A 27 -4.82 18.41 -6.45
N SER A 28 -6.08 18.83 -6.32
CA SER A 28 -6.96 18.37 -5.23
C SER A 28 -7.25 16.87 -5.28
N PHE A 29 -7.36 16.30 -6.49
CA PHE A 29 -7.61 14.88 -6.69
C PHE A 29 -6.35 14.05 -6.37
N LYS A 30 -5.16 14.56 -6.74
CA LYS A 30 -3.85 14.00 -6.33
C LYS A 30 -3.75 13.94 -4.80
N THR A 31 -4.09 15.02 -4.10
CA THR A 31 -3.97 15.06 -2.63
C THR A 31 -4.87 14.02 -1.96
N VAL A 32 -6.12 13.87 -2.42
CA VAL A 32 -7.06 12.88 -1.88
C VAL A 32 -6.59 11.45 -2.17
N LEU A 33 -6.18 11.17 -3.41
CA LEU A 33 -5.69 9.84 -3.78
C LEU A 33 -4.39 9.48 -3.08
N ASN A 34 -3.50 10.44 -2.87
CA ASN A 34 -2.27 10.22 -2.13
C ASN A 34 -2.54 9.92 -0.64
N SER A 35 -3.50 10.60 -0.01
CA SER A 35 -3.87 10.32 1.40
C SER A 35 -4.48 8.92 1.55
N ILE A 36 -5.32 8.49 0.61
CA ILE A 36 -5.89 7.13 0.56
C ILE A 36 -4.76 6.11 0.36
N CYS A 37 -3.83 6.38 -0.56
CA CYS A 37 -2.69 5.51 -0.85
C CYS A 37 -1.80 5.31 0.38
N ILE A 38 -1.47 6.38 1.10
CA ILE A 38 -0.72 6.33 2.35
C ILE A 38 -1.48 5.52 3.42
N THR A 39 -2.79 5.73 3.56
CA THR A 39 -3.61 4.99 4.53
C THR A 39 -3.60 3.48 4.25
N VAL A 40 -3.73 3.09 2.97
CA VAL A 40 -3.66 1.69 2.55
C VAL A 40 -2.27 1.09 2.81
N LEU A 41 -1.20 1.85 2.52
CA LEU A 41 0.17 1.42 2.80
C LEU A 41 0.40 1.18 4.30
N ILE A 42 -0.11 2.06 5.17
CA ILE A 42 -0.03 1.92 6.62
C ILE A 42 -0.78 0.66 7.08
N LEU A 43 -1.99 0.41 6.58
CA LEU A 43 -2.76 -0.79 6.92
C LEU A 43 -2.03 -2.07 6.50
N ILE A 44 -1.48 -2.11 5.28
CA ILE A 44 -0.69 -3.26 4.79
C ILE A 44 0.56 -3.45 5.65
N ALA A 45 1.26 -2.36 6.00
CA ALA A 45 2.45 -2.42 6.84
C ALA A 45 2.11 -2.96 8.24
N CYS A 46 1.03 -2.48 8.87
CA CYS A 46 0.52 -2.99 10.14
C CYS A 46 0.15 -4.47 10.06
N GLU A 47 -0.53 -4.91 9.00
CA GLU A 47 -0.89 -6.31 8.81
C GLU A 47 0.36 -7.20 8.65
N ARG A 48 1.37 -6.73 7.90
CA ARG A 48 2.65 -7.43 7.75
C ARG A 48 3.42 -7.50 9.05
N LEU A 49 3.52 -6.39 9.79
CA LEU A 49 4.15 -6.34 11.12
C LEU A 49 3.46 -7.28 12.10
N PHE A 50 2.13 -7.26 12.14
CA PHE A 50 1.35 -8.12 13.02
C PHE A 50 1.57 -9.61 12.69
N ARG A 51 1.58 -9.97 11.40
CA ARG A 51 1.92 -11.34 10.97
C ARG A 51 3.34 -11.72 11.30
N TYR A 52 4.29 -10.79 11.19
CA TYR A 52 5.68 -11.03 11.53
C TYR A 52 5.85 -11.32 13.03
N ILE A 53 5.29 -10.47 13.89
CA ILE A 53 5.28 -10.65 15.34
C ILE A 53 4.58 -11.97 15.73
N LYS A 54 3.43 -12.27 15.13
CA LYS A 54 2.69 -13.51 15.39
C LYS A 54 3.46 -14.76 14.97
N ARG A 55 4.24 -14.71 13.88
CA ARG A 55 5.12 -15.82 13.47
C ARG A 55 6.31 -15.98 14.42
N GLY A 56 6.88 -14.89 14.92
CA GLY A 56 7.93 -14.92 15.93
C GLY A 56 7.47 -15.54 17.26
N LYS A 57 6.23 -15.26 17.69
CA LYS A 57 5.64 -15.85 18.91
C LYS A 57 5.28 -17.34 18.80
N ASN A 58 5.11 -17.88 17.59
CA ASN A 58 4.82 -19.30 17.36
C ASN A 58 6.09 -20.12 17.03
N ALA A 59 7.25 -19.47 16.95
CA ALA A 59 8.54 -20.11 16.73
C ALA A 59 9.37 -20.24 18.03
N LEU A 60 8.78 -19.87 19.16
CA LEU A 60 9.30 -19.95 20.52
C LEU A 60 8.39 -20.89 21.31
#